data_AF-A0A953Q0M9-F1
#
_entry.id   AF-A0A953Q0M9-F1
#
_cell.length_a   1.000
_cell.length_b   1.000
_cell.length_c   1.000
_cell.angle_alpha   90.00
_cell.angle_beta   90.00
_cell.angle_gamma   90.00
#
_symmetry.space_group_name_H-M   'P 1'
#
loop_
_entity.id
_entity.type
_entity.pdbx_description
1 polymer ?
#
loop_
_entity_poly.entity_id
_entity_poly.type
_entity_poly.pdbx_seq_one_letter_code
_entity_poly.pdbx_strand_id
1 'polypeptide(L)' 'MTPEELKARTKAFALRIIKLVDAMPRRQAGQIIGRQILRSATSIGANYRAACRAQSRAEFASKLSIVV' A
#
# COMPACT_ATOMS: atom_id res chain seq x y z
N MET A 1 9.34 16.30 -0.20
CA MET A 1 8.13 15.46 -0.10
C MET A 1 7.75 15.37 1.35
N THR A 2 6.58 15.87 1.74
CA THR A 2 6.12 15.85 3.14
C THR A 2 5.47 14.51 3.50
N PRO A 3 5.38 14.15 4.80
CA PRO A 3 4.63 12.96 5.22
C PRO A 3 3.18 12.95 4.74
N GLU A 4 2.56 14.12 4.67
CA GLU A 4 1.18 14.33 4.22
C GLU A 4 1.04 14.04 2.72
N GLU A 5 1.99 14.50 1.90
CA GLU A 5 2.06 14.19 0.47
C GLU A 5 2.19 12.69 0.24
N LEU A 6 3.05 12.00 1.00
CA LEU A 6 3.25 10.56 0.83
C LEU A 6 2.06 9.73 1.33
N LYS A 7 1.36 10.17 2.40
CA LYS A 7 0.05 9.62 2.82
C LYS A 7 -0.99 9.77 1.72
N ALA A 8 -1.06 10.93 1.07
CA ALA A 8 -2.00 11.18 -0.02
C ALA A 8 -1.69 10.30 -1.24
N ARG A 9 -0.42 10.20 -1.64
CA ARG A 9 0.03 9.37 -2.78
C ARG A 9 -0.25 7.88 -2.54
N THR A 10 0.06 7.34 -1.37
CA THR A 10 -0.20 5.94 -1.03
C THR A 10 -1.70 5.62 -0.99
N LYS A 11 -2.54 6.57 -0.51
CA LYS A 11 -4.00 6.44 -0.59
C LYS A 11 -4.50 6.43 -2.04
N ALA A 12 -4.05 7.36 -2.86
CA ALA A 12 -4.43 7.43 -4.27
C ALA A 12 -3.99 6.17 -5.04
N PHE A 13 -2.81 5.65 -4.73
CA PHE A 13 -2.31 4.39 -5.30
C PHE A 13 -3.22 3.21 -4.94
N ALA A 14 -3.59 3.04 -3.67
CA ALA A 14 -4.49 1.97 -3.24
C ALA A 14 -5.86 2.04 -3.97
N LEU A 15 -6.44 3.24 -4.14
CA LEU A 15 -7.68 3.43 -4.87
C LEU A 15 -7.56 3.07 -6.36
N ARG A 16 -6.41 3.36 -6.99
CA ARG A 16 -6.15 2.95 -8.38
C ARG A 16 -6.04 1.43 -8.51
N ILE A 17 -5.41 0.76 -7.55
CA ILE A 17 -5.28 -0.69 -7.56
C ILE A 17 -6.64 -1.38 -7.37
N ILE A 18 -7.52 -0.85 -6.51
CA ILE A 18 -8.90 -1.36 -6.40
C ILE A 18 -9.59 -1.33 -7.78
N LYS A 19 -9.54 -0.18 -8.47
CA LYS A 19 -10.12 -0.05 -9.81
C LYS A 19 -9.49 -0.99 -10.84
N LEU A 20 -8.18 -1.22 -10.76
CA LEU A 20 -7.48 -2.16 -11.63
C LEU A 20 -8.01 -3.59 -11.41
N VAL A 21 -8.08 -4.03 -10.16
CA VAL A 21 -8.53 -5.38 -9.80
C VAL A 21 -10.00 -5.59 -10.18
N ASP A 22 -10.84 -4.59 -10.00
CA ASP A 22 -12.25 -4.63 -10.42
C ASP A 22 -12.42 -4.76 -11.94
N ALA A 23 -11.47 -4.20 -12.71
CA ALA A 23 -11.45 -4.29 -14.18
C ALA A 23 -10.82 -5.58 -14.72
N MET A 24 -10.21 -6.42 -13.86
CA MET A 24 -9.56 -7.66 -14.31
C MET A 24 -10.59 -8.71 -14.76
N PRO A 25 -10.24 -9.55 -15.76
CA PRO A 25 -11.09 -10.67 -16.15
C PRO A 25 -11.37 -11.59 -14.96
N ARG A 26 -12.63 -11.98 -14.77
CA ARG A 26 -13.07 -12.87 -13.67
C ARG A 26 -12.62 -14.33 -13.81
N ARG A 27 -11.53 -14.59 -14.54
CA ARG A 27 -10.87 -15.90 -14.64
C ARG A 27 -10.09 -16.17 -13.35
N GLN A 28 -9.89 -17.44 -13.01
CA GLN A 28 -9.19 -17.85 -11.79
C GLN A 28 -7.81 -17.17 -11.65
N ALA A 29 -7.01 -17.12 -12.71
CA ALA A 29 -5.72 -16.43 -12.72
C ALA A 29 -5.85 -14.94 -12.40
N GLY A 30 -6.83 -14.25 -12.99
CA GLY A 30 -7.11 -12.84 -12.73
C GLY A 30 -7.54 -12.58 -11.29
N GLN A 31 -8.34 -13.47 -10.70
CA GLN A 31 -8.75 -13.37 -9.30
C GLN A 31 -7.58 -13.58 -8.32
N ILE A 32 -6.72 -14.58 -8.58
CA ILE A 32 -5.56 -14.87 -7.72
C ILE A 32 -4.57 -13.71 -7.76
N ILE A 33 -4.21 -13.26 -8.95
CA ILE A 33 -3.30 -12.12 -9.15
C ILE A 33 -3.92 -10.84 -8.56
N GLY A 34 -5.20 -10.60 -8.84
CA GLY A 34 -5.92 -9.44 -8.32
C GLY A 34 -5.94 -9.39 -6.80
N ARG A 35 -6.18 -10.52 -6.12
CA ARG A 35 -6.11 -10.60 -4.65
C ARG A 35 -4.71 -10.33 -4.11
N GLN A 36 -3.67 -10.89 -4.74
CA GLN A 36 -2.27 -10.65 -4.35
C GLN A 36 -1.92 -9.16 -4.45
N ILE A 37 -2.22 -8.55 -5.60
CA ILE A 37 -1.95 -7.13 -5.88
C ILE A 37 -2.76 -6.22 -4.96
N LEU A 38 -4.04 -6.52 -4.74
CA LEU A 38 -4.90 -5.72 -3.86
C LEU A 38 -4.35 -5.68 -2.43
N ARG A 39 -3.90 -6.83 -1.93
CA ARG A 39 -3.40 -6.96 -0.56
C ARG A 39 -2.03 -6.27 -0.39
N SER A 40 -1.12 -6.42 -1.36
CA SER A 40 0.19 -5.74 -1.30
C SER A 40 0.03 -4.23 -1.41
N ALA A 41 -0.72 -3.73 -2.39
CA ALA A 41 -0.87 -2.29 -2.61
C ALA A 41 -1.55 -1.54 -1.47
N THR A 42 -2.57 -2.16 -0.84
CA THR A 42 -3.25 -1.55 0.31
C THR A 42 -2.38 -1.57 1.56
N SER A 43 -1.47 -2.54 1.68
CA SER A 43 -0.53 -2.64 2.81
C SER A 43 0.49 -1.49 2.85
N ILE A 44 0.91 -0.95 1.69
CA ILE A 44 1.85 0.18 1.59
C ILE A 44 1.34 1.38 2.40
N GLY A 45 0.07 1.76 2.18
CA GLY A 45 -0.54 2.88 2.89
C GLY A 45 -0.77 2.62 4.38
N ALA A 46 -0.95 1.37 4.78
CA ALA A 46 -1.08 0.98 6.19
C ALA A 46 0.28 1.02 6.91
N ASN A 47 1.30 0.41 6.30
CA ASN A 47 2.66 0.35 6.82
C ASN A 47 3.30 1.75 6.87
N TYR A 48 3.09 2.60 5.85
CA TYR A 48 3.58 3.97 5.89
C TYR A 48 2.95 4.79 7.03
N ARG A 49 1.64 4.63 7.28
CA ARG A 49 0.98 5.26 8.43
C ARG A 49 1.52 4.74 9.76
N ALA A 50 1.85 3.45 9.84
CA ALA A 50 2.48 2.87 11.02
C ALA A 50 3.90 3.41 11.24
N ALA A 51 4.67 3.60 10.17
CA ALA A 51 5.98 4.25 10.21
C ALA A 51 5.85 5.69 10.75
N CYS A 52 4.91 6.49 10.24
CA CYS A 52 4.67 7.86 10.74
C CYS A 52 4.32 7.96 12.23
N ARG A 53 3.94 6.85 12.90
CA ARG A 53 3.66 6.79 14.35
C ARG A 53 4.81 6.20 15.17
N ALA A 54 5.99 6.00 14.56
CA ALA A 54 7.17 5.52 15.27
C ALA A 54 7.60 6.50 16.37
N GLN A 55 8.02 5.97 17.51
CA GLN A 55 8.47 6.74 18.66
C GLN A 55 9.95 7.19 18.53
N SER A 56 10.69 6.57 17.60
CA SER A 56 12.09 6.93 17.32
C SER A 56 12.41 6.89 15.83
N ARG A 57 13.52 7.53 15.44
CA ARG A 57 14.04 7.47 14.07
C ARG A 57 14.45 6.05 13.63
N ALA A 58 14.98 5.26 14.56
CA ALA A 58 15.34 3.86 14.29
C ALA A 58 14.10 3.00 14.02
N GLU A 59 13.05 3.17 14.83
CA GLU A 59 11.78 2.48 14.63
C GLU A 59 11.10 2.94 13.33
N PHE A 60 11.20 4.23 12.98
CA PHE A 60 10.70 4.75 11.71
C PHE A 60 11.37 4.05 10.52
N ALA A 61 12.70 3.96 10.52
CA ALA A 61 13.46 3.30 9.47
C ALA A 61 13.13 1.80 9.36
N SER A 62 12.98 1.12 10.50
CA SER A 62 12.58 -0.30 10.55
C SER A 62 11.17 -0.52 10.01
N LYS A 63 10.20 0.34 10.33
CA LYS A 63 8.84 0.21 9.78
C LYS A 63 8.78 0.55 8.29
N LEU A 64 9.65 1.45 7.81
CA LEU A 64 9.78 1.74 6.39
C LEU A 64 10.36 0.57 5.59
N SER A 65 11.24 -0.26 6.15
CA SER A 65 11.78 -1.42 5.41
C SER A 65 10.73 -2.50 5.12
N ILE A 66 9.60 -2.48 5.82
CA ILE A 66 8.43 -3.35 5.59
C ILE A 66 7.51 -2.75 4.50
N VAL A 67 7.63 -1.45 4.22
CA VAL A 67 6.88 -0.79 3.13
C VAL A 67 7.53 -1.17 1.80
N VAL A 68 7.08 -2.28 1.21
CA VAL A 68 7.50 -2.77 -0.12
C VAL A 68 6.27 -3.03 -0.98
#